data_AF-A0A1M5QCV1-F1
#
_entry.id   AF-A0A1M5QCV1-F1
#
_cell.length_a   1.000
_cell.length_b   1.000
_cell.length_c   1.000
_cell.angle_alpha   90.00
_cell.angle_beta   90.00
_cell.angle_gamma   90.00
#
_symmetry.space_group_name_H-M   'P 1'
#
loop_
_entity.id
_entity.type
_entity.pdbx_description
1 polymer ?
#
loop_
_entity_poly.entity_id
_entity_poly.type
_entity_poly.pdbx_seq_one_letter_code
_entity_poly.pdbx_strand_id
1 'polypeptide(L)' 'MNRIEGQIRGIKGMIERRDYCDDVLNQISSAQAALDGVSKLLLEKHMKSCVRERLETGDTEVVDEVLKTVFRMMR' A
#
# COMPACT_ATOMS: atom_id res chain seq x y z
N MET A 1 4.56 1.33 10.08
CA MET A 1 3.37 0.47 10.22
C MET A 1 2.51 0.79 11.44
N ASN A 2 3.09 1.01 12.63
CA ASN A 2 2.33 1.28 13.86
C ASN A 2 1.25 2.38 13.74
N ARG A 3 1.52 3.43 12.94
CA ARG A 3 0.53 4.50 12.66
C ARG A 3 -0.71 3.99 11.93
N ILE A 4 -0.52 3.23 10.84
CA ILE A 4 -1.62 2.67 10.04
C ILE A 4 -2.43 1.69 10.89
N GLU A 5 -1.75 0.84 11.66
CA GLU A 5 -2.41 -0.09 12.58
C GLU A 5 -3.27 0.64 13.63
N GLY A 6 -2.77 1.77 14.16
CA GLY A 6 -3.53 2.66 15.02
C GLY A 6 -4.76 3.25 14.33
N GLN A 7 -4.65 3.66 13.07
CA GLN A 7 -5.80 4.13 12.27
C GLN A 7 -6.86 3.04 12.10
N ILE A 8 -6.46 1.81 11.77
CA ILE A 8 -7.40 0.68 11.63
C ILE A 8 -8.12 0.38 12.95
N ARG A 9 -7.38 0.35 14.07
CA ARG A 9 -7.97 0.20 15.41
C ARG A 9 -8.93 1.34 15.75
N GLY A 10 -8.57 2.57 15.39
CA GLY A 10 -9.42 3.76 15.55
C GLY A 10 -10.74 3.63 14.79
N ILE A 11 -10.67 3.31 13.49
CA ILE A 11 -11.85 3.09 12.63
C ILE A 11 -12.78 2.03 13.21
N LYS A 12 -12.23 0.89 13.66
CA LYS A 12 -13.02 -0.15 14.31
C LYS A 12 -13.79 0.39 15.51
N GLY A 13 -13.13 1.14 16.40
CA GLY A 13 -13.78 1.75 17.55
C GLY A 13 -14.84 2.77 17.18
N MET A 14 -14.65 3.54 16.10
CA MET A 14 -15.66 4.48 15.61
C MET A 14 -16.93 3.79 15.13
N ILE A 15 -16.79 2.67 14.43
CA ILE A 15 -17.93 1.84 13.99
C ILE A 15 -18.67 1.27 15.19
N GLU A 16 -17.96 0.73 16.18
CA GLU A 16 -18.55 0.14 17.39
C GLU A 16 -19.35 1.17 18.20
N ARG A 17 -18.86 2.42 18.27
CA ARG A 17 -19.55 3.54 18.92
C ARG A 17 -20.66 4.17 18.08
N ARG A 18 -20.80 3.77 16.81
CA ARG A 18 -21.73 4.38 15.84
C ARG A 18 -21.47 5.87 15.65
N ASP A 19 -20.19 6.24 15.57
CA ASP A 19 -19.77 7.60 15.23
C ASP A 19 -20.30 8.00 13.83
N TYR A 20 -20.35 9.30 13.54
CA TYR A 20 -20.91 9.83 12.30
C TYR A 20 -20.22 9.25 11.06
N CYS A 21 -21.01 8.81 10.08
CA CYS A 21 -20.51 8.02 8.95
C CYS A 21 -19.44 8.78 8.14
N ASP A 22 -19.59 10.09 7.94
CA ASP A 22 -18.60 10.87 7.19
C ASP A 22 -17.24 10.90 7.90
N ASP A 23 -17.22 10.92 9.23
CA ASP A 23 -15.97 10.89 10.00
C ASP A 23 -15.27 9.53 9.86
N VAL A 24 -16.05 8.44 9.87
CA VAL A 24 -15.52 7.09 9.62
C VAL A 24 -14.94 7.00 8.21
N LEU A 25 -15.65 7.50 7.20
CA LEU A 25 -15.20 7.52 5.81
C LEU A 25 -13.93 8.38 5.62
N ASN A 26 -13.82 9.51 6.33
CA ASN A 26 -12.63 10.33 6.34
C ASN A 26 -11.43 9.60 6.94
N GLN A 27 -11.61 8.85 8.04
CA GLN A 27 -10.55 8.04 8.62
C GLN A 27 -10.14 6.86 7.72
N ILE A 28 -11.10 6.21 7.06
CA ILE A 28 -10.82 5.17 6.04
C ILE A 28 -9.96 5.76 4.92
N SER A 29 -10.34 6.91 4.37
CA SER A 29 -9.60 7.60 3.31
C SER A 29 -8.18 7.95 3.74
N SER A 30 -8.00 8.40 5.00
CA SER A 30 -6.70 8.67 5.61
C SER A 30 -5.82 7.41 5.74
N ALA A 31 -6.42 6.28 6.11
CA ALA A 31 -5.72 5.00 6.19
C ALA A 31 -5.31 4.48 4.79
N GLN A 32 -6.18 4.61 3.79
CA GLN A 32 -5.89 4.28 2.40
C GLN A 32 -4.71 5.10 1.88
N ALA A 33 -4.73 6.44 2.04
CA ALA A 33 -3.64 7.30 1.62
C ALA A 33 -2.29 6.93 2.28
N ALA A 34 -2.32 6.54 3.55
CA ALA A 34 -1.12 6.07 4.25
C ALA A 34 -0.61 4.73 3.69
N LEU A 35 -1.50 3.79 3.38
CA LEU A 35 -1.17 2.51 2.73
C LEU A 35 -0.60 2.71 1.31
N ASP A 36 -1.14 3.67 0.55
CA ASP A 36 -0.63 4.02 -0.79
C ASP A 36 0.80 4.55 -0.71
N GLY A 37 1.09 5.39 0.29
CA GLY A 37 2.44 5.88 0.55
C GLY A 37 3.42 4.75 0.84
N VAL A 38 3.03 3.79 1.69
CA VAL A 38 3.87 2.61 2.00
C VAL A 38 4.06 1.73 0.75
N SER A 39 3.01 1.52 -0.03
CA SER A 39 3.07 0.72 -1.26
C SER A 39 4.04 1.31 -2.28
N LYS A 40 4.03 2.63 -2.47
CA LYS A 40 4.98 3.35 -3.34
C LYS A 40 6.42 3.20 -2.86
N LEU A 41 6.67 3.35 -1.56
CA LEU A 41 8.00 3.19 -0.97
C LEU A 41 8.53 1.75 -1.13
N LEU A 42 7.67 0.75 -0.92
CA LEU A 42 8.03 -0.65 -1.12
C LEU A 42 8.31 -0.96 -2.59
N LEU A 43 7.50 -0.44 -3.51
CA LEU A 43 7.73 -0.59 -4.94
C LEU A 43 9.06 0.05 -5.35
N GLU A 44 9.37 1.26 -4.89
CA GLU A 44 10.65 1.91 -5.16
C GLU A 44 11.83 1.05 -4.69
N LYS A 45 11.76 0.53 -3.45
CA LYS A 45 12.79 -0.37 -2.92
C LYS A 45 12.92 -1.62 -3.79
N HIS A 46 11.79 -2.25 -4.16
CA HIS A 46 11.77 -3.45 -4.98
C HIS A 46 12.42 -3.22 -6.36
N MET A 47 12.13 -2.09 -7.01
CA MET A 47 12.74 -1.70 -8.28
C MET A 47 14.25 -1.53 -8.16
N LYS A 48 14.72 -0.89 -7.07
CA LYS A 48 16.14 -0.57 -6.87
C LYS A 48 16.99 -1.75 -6.40
N SER A 49 16.39 -2.79 -5.80
CA SER A 49 17.09 -3.99 -5.35
C SER A 49 16.76 -5.21 -6.21
N CYS A 50 15.63 -5.87 -5.96
CA CYS A 50 15.35 -7.20 -6.49
C CYS A 50 15.22 -7.19 -8.03
N VAL A 51 14.56 -6.18 -8.58
CA VAL A 51 14.38 -6.05 -10.03
C VAL A 51 15.71 -5.76 -10.72
N ARG A 52 16.46 -4.80 -10.17
CA ARG A 52 17.80 -4.46 -10.67
C ARG A 52 18.73 -5.68 -10.69
N GLU A 53 18.79 -6.43 -9.58
CA GLU A 53 19.65 -7.62 -9.46
C GLU A 53 19.29 -8.68 -10.51
N ARG A 54 18.00 -8.95 -10.73
CA ARG A 54 17.55 -9.91 -11.77
C ARG A 54 17.90 -9.45 -13.17
N LEU A 55 17.71 -8.17 -13.48
CA LEU A 55 18.10 -7.59 -14.77
C LEU A 55 19.63 -7.68 -15.00
N GLU A 56 20.45 -7.47 -13.97
CA GLU A 56 21.91 -7.62 -14.06
C GLU A 56 22.33 -9.07 -14.35
N THR A 57 21.51 -10.06 -13.99
CA THR A 57 21.72 -11.48 -14.34
C THR A 57 21.12 -11.91 -15.69
N GLY A 58 20.52 -10.97 -16.44
CA GLY A 58 19.89 -11.24 -17.73
C GLY A 58 18.46 -11.80 -17.66
N ASP A 59 17.88 -11.88 -16.45
CA ASP A 59 16.50 -12.30 -16.25
C ASP A 59 15.55 -11.13 -16.52
N THR A 60 14.94 -11.13 -17.69
CA THR A 60 14.00 -10.09 -18.14
C THR A 60 12.54 -10.39 -17.76
N GLU A 61 12.22 -11.61 -17.32
CA GLU A 61 10.85 -12.00 -16.91
C GLU A 61 10.36 -11.17 -15.71
N VAL A 62 11.31 -10.68 -14.90
CA VAL A 62 11.03 -9.77 -13.77
C VAL A 62 10.25 -8.52 -14.18
N VAL A 63 10.40 -8.05 -15.42
CA VAL A 63 9.67 -6.86 -15.91
C VAL A 63 8.17 -7.15 -15.97
N ASP A 64 7.78 -8.32 -16.47
CA ASP A 64 6.37 -8.73 -16.54
C ASP A 64 5.77 -8.95 -15.15
N GLU A 65 6.55 -9.46 -14.20
CA GLU A 65 6.14 -9.60 -12.80
C GLU A 65 5.85 -8.24 -12.13
N VAL A 66 6.73 -7.26 -12.36
CA VAL A 66 6.56 -5.89 -11.86
C VAL A 66 5.34 -5.26 -12.49
N LEU A 67 5.16 -5.37 -13.81
CA LEU A 67 4.01 -4.81 -14.52
C LEU A 67 2.68 -5.37 -13.97
N LYS A 68 2.60 -6.69 -13.74
CA LYS A 68 1.44 -7.32 -13.09
C LYS A 68 1.17 -6.73 -11.70
N THR A 69 2.21 -6.44 -10.93
CA THR A 69 2.08 -5.84 -9.60
C THR A 69 1.59 -4.40 -9.68
N VAL A 70 2.19 -3.58 -10.56
CA VAL A 70 1.79 -2.18 -10.78
C VAL A 70 0.34 -2.08 -11.24
N PHE A 71 -0.10 -2.92 -12.19
CA PHE A 71 -1.50 -2.91 -12.63
C PHE A 71 -2.49 -3.32 -11.54
N ARG A 72 -2.08 -4.10 -10.54
CA ARG A 72 -2.91 -4.39 -9.37
C ARG A 72 -3.02 -3.19 -8.43
N MET A 73 -1.96 -2.39 -8.33
CA MET A 73 -1.90 -1.21 -7.46
C MET A 73 -2.66 0.01 -8.02
N MET A 74 -2.96 0.03 -9.32
CA MET A 74 -3.71 1.12 -9.97
C MET A 74 -5.23 0.91 -9.96
N ARG A 75 -5.71 -0.18 -9.39
CA ARG A 75 -7.14 -0.52 -9.32
C ARG A 75 -7.81 0.09 -8.10
#